data_AF-A0A961S2U3-F1
#
_entry.id   AF-A0A961S2U3-F1
#
_cell.length_a   1.000
_cell.length_b   1.000
_cell.length_c   1.000
_cell.angle_alpha   90.00
_cell.angle_beta   90.00
_cell.angle_gamma   90.00
#
_symmetry.space_group_name_H-M   'P 1'
#
loop_
_entity.id
_entity.type
_entity.pdbx_description
1 polymer ?
#
loop_
_entity_poly.entity_id
_entity_poly.type
_entity_poly.pdbx_seq_one_letter_code
_entity_poly.pdbx_strand_id
1 'polypeptide(L)'
;IEDTIEEQIKREARKAGVEIKEIRLGEPAIPPEILIARLRQQLADQLGEAYKRETEAQKQRIETEQARATANEQPRLVEAQIAVQVANQKEAERAALGRAERQYLEEIAKGQLAQANVLGQDRVAMLQALEKVLGSLERQPQLVALMGKLVPNTVVSGTGLEGAAAILGDALNKTQAGQ
;
A
#
# COMPACT_ATOMS: atom_id res chain seq x y z
N ILE A 1 70.56 2.44 -28.39
CA ILE A 1 71.91 2.47 -27.78
C ILE A 1 72.96 2.16 -28.84
N GLU A 2 72.78 1.07 -29.60
CA GLU A 2 73.65 0.74 -30.75
C GLU A 2 73.69 1.85 -31.80
N ASP A 3 72.53 2.35 -32.25
CA ASP A 3 72.47 3.46 -33.22
C ASP A 3 73.17 4.74 -32.74
N THR A 4 73.10 5.00 -31.43
CA THR A 4 73.65 6.19 -30.79
C THR A 4 75.18 6.11 -30.67
N ILE A 5 75.70 4.91 -30.44
CA ILE A 5 77.15 4.62 -30.41
C ILE A 5 77.71 4.61 -31.83
N GLU A 6 76.95 4.06 -32.79
CA GLU A 6 77.32 4.01 -34.20
C GLU A 6 77.52 5.41 -34.79
N GLU A 7 76.63 6.37 -34.50
CA GLU A 7 76.78 7.74 -34.96
C GLU A 7 78.02 8.44 -34.40
N GLN A 8 78.37 8.19 -33.15
CA GLN A 8 79.55 8.78 -32.51
C GLN A 8 80.84 8.22 -33.12
N ILE A 9 80.91 6.89 -33.29
CA ILE A 9 82.09 6.22 -33.85
C ILE A 9 82.26 6.55 -35.34
N LYS A 10 81.17 6.68 -36.13
CA LYS A 10 81.25 7.13 -37.53
C LYS A 10 81.83 8.53 -37.68
N ARG A 11 81.55 9.44 -36.73
CA ARG A 11 82.14 10.79 -36.74
C ARG A 11 83.64 10.77 -36.46
N GLU A 12 84.09 9.91 -35.56
CA GLU A 12 85.51 9.75 -35.23
C GLU A 12 86.29 8.98 -36.31
N ALA A 13 85.71 7.92 -36.87
CA ALA A 13 86.30 7.16 -37.96
C ALA A 13 86.47 7.99 -39.24
N ARG A 14 85.52 8.88 -39.53
CA ARG A 14 85.64 9.83 -40.66
C ARG A 14 86.81 10.81 -40.48
N LYS A 15 87.14 11.20 -39.24
CA LYS A 15 88.34 12.02 -38.94
C LYS A 15 89.64 11.23 -39.14
N ALA A 16 89.60 9.91 -38.93
CA ALA A 16 90.71 8.99 -39.15
C ALA A 16 90.80 8.46 -40.60
N GLY A 17 89.89 8.87 -41.49
CA GLY A 17 89.88 8.43 -42.90
C GLY A 17 89.35 7.00 -43.12
N VAL A 18 88.65 6.43 -42.15
CA VAL A 18 88.13 5.05 -42.19
C VAL A 18 86.60 5.06 -42.26
N GLU A 19 86.02 4.27 -43.15
CA GLU A 19 84.57 4.10 -43.29
C GLU A 19 84.09 2.82 -42.60
N ILE A 20 83.27 2.97 -41.56
CA ILE A 20 82.70 1.85 -40.79
C ILE A 20 81.29 1.55 -41.30
N LYS A 21 81.07 0.31 -41.76
CA LYS A 21 79.78 -0.13 -42.32
C LYS A 21 78.78 -0.63 -41.27
N GLU A 22 79.24 -1.31 -40.22
CA GLU A 22 78.38 -1.85 -39.16
C GLU A 22 79.20 -1.99 -37.86
N ILE A 23 78.56 -1.76 -36.72
CA ILE A 23 79.12 -2.02 -35.39
C ILE A 23 78.19 -3.01 -34.70
N ARG A 24 78.72 -4.16 -34.31
CA ARG A 24 78.01 -5.15 -33.50
C ARG A 24 78.59 -5.15 -32.11
N LEU A 25 77.75 -4.95 -31.11
CA LEU A 25 78.14 -5.22 -29.72
C LEU A 25 78.27 -6.74 -29.57
N GLY A 26 79.40 -7.20 -29.04
CA GLY A 26 79.56 -8.60 -28.66
C GLY A 26 78.57 -8.99 -27.56
N GLU A 27 78.23 -10.27 -27.46
CA GLU A 27 77.29 -10.77 -26.46
C GLU A 27 77.68 -10.29 -25.05
N PRO A 28 76.84 -9.48 -24.37
CA PRO A 28 77.16 -9.02 -23.03
C PRO A 28 77.14 -10.22 -22.09
N ALA A 29 78.31 -10.58 -21.56
CA ALA A 29 78.46 -11.60 -20.53
C ALA A 29 77.90 -11.07 -19.20
N ILE A 30 76.57 -11.08 -19.07
CA ILE A 30 75.88 -10.73 -17.82
C ILE A 30 76.11 -11.90 -16.85
N PRO A 31 76.69 -11.64 -15.66
CA PRO A 31 76.86 -12.69 -14.66
C PRO A 31 75.50 -13.34 -14.31
N PRO A 32 75.42 -14.67 -14.25
CA PRO A 32 74.16 -15.39 -14.05
C PRO A 32 73.49 -15.02 -12.71
N GLU A 33 74.24 -14.55 -11.72
CA GLU A 33 73.74 -14.12 -10.41
C GLU A 33 72.80 -12.92 -10.51
N ILE A 34 73.09 -11.97 -11.41
CA ILE A 34 72.26 -10.76 -11.60
C ILE A 34 71.01 -11.10 -12.42
N LEU A 35 71.13 -12.03 -13.36
CA LEU A 35 70.03 -12.47 -14.20
C LEU A 35 68.91 -13.09 -13.37
N ILE A 36 69.26 -13.97 -12.42
CA ILE A 36 68.30 -14.64 -11.53
C ILE A 36 67.56 -13.63 -10.64
N ALA A 37 68.27 -12.64 -10.09
CA ALA A 37 67.66 -11.60 -9.26
C ALA A 37 66.67 -10.74 -10.05
N ARG A 38 67.04 -10.32 -11.28
CA ARG A 38 66.12 -9.57 -12.17
C ARG A 38 64.89 -10.37 -12.59
N LEU A 39 65.06 -11.65 -12.93
CA LEU A 39 63.95 -12.54 -13.28
C LEU A 39 62.96 -12.68 -12.12
N ARG A 40 63.45 -12.83 -10.88
CA ARG A 40 62.59 -12.87 -9.68
C ARG A 40 61.84 -11.57 -9.46
N GLN A 41 62.51 -10.43 -9.66
CA GLN A 41 61.87 -9.12 -9.55
C GLN A 41 60.77 -8.95 -10.59
N GLN A 42 61.05 -9.26 -11.86
CA GLN A 42 60.07 -9.19 -12.94
C GLN A 42 58.88 -10.11 -12.69
N LEU A 43 59.13 -11.32 -12.19
CA LEU A 43 58.05 -12.25 -11.84
C LEU A 43 57.18 -11.68 -10.70
N ALA A 44 57.80 -11.11 -9.66
CA ALA A 44 57.07 -10.49 -8.56
C ALA A 44 56.22 -9.31 -9.04
N ASP A 45 56.76 -8.47 -9.92
CA ASP A 45 56.05 -7.33 -10.50
C ASP A 45 54.85 -7.79 -11.35
N GLN A 46 55.05 -8.79 -12.21
CA GLN A 46 53.99 -9.37 -13.03
C GLN A 46 52.88 -10.01 -12.18
N LEU A 47 53.24 -10.76 -11.13
CA LEU A 47 52.28 -11.33 -10.20
C LEU A 47 51.51 -10.25 -9.43
N GLY A 48 52.21 -9.19 -9.01
CA GLY A 48 51.59 -8.05 -8.34
C GLY A 48 50.59 -7.31 -9.24
N GLU A 49 50.93 -7.09 -10.50
CA GLU A 49 50.00 -6.52 -11.49
C GLU A 49 48.81 -7.43 -11.77
N ALA A 50 49.04 -8.73 -11.95
CA ALA A 50 47.98 -9.71 -12.17
C ALA A 50 47.00 -9.72 -11.00
N TYR A 51 47.50 -9.75 -9.76
CA TYR A 51 46.66 -9.74 -8.56
C TYR A 51 45.84 -8.45 -8.42
N LYS A 52 46.42 -7.28 -8.76
CA LYS A 52 45.68 -6.01 -8.77
C LYS A 52 44.54 -6.04 -9.78
N ARG A 53 44.82 -6.46 -11.02
CA ARG A 53 43.79 -6.58 -12.06
C ARG A 53 42.69 -7.56 -11.69
N GLU A 54 43.06 -8.70 -11.10
CA GLU A 54 42.10 -9.69 -10.61
C GLU A 54 41.23 -9.10 -9.49
N THR A 55 41.84 -8.42 -8.52
CA THR A 55 41.12 -7.79 -7.41
C THR A 55 40.16 -6.71 -7.91
N GLU A 56 40.58 -5.88 -8.86
CA GLU A 56 39.73 -4.85 -9.49
C GLU A 56 38.55 -5.48 -10.24
N ALA A 57 38.80 -6.52 -11.02
CA ALA A 57 37.74 -7.26 -11.72
C ALA A 57 36.75 -7.91 -10.75
N GLN A 58 37.22 -8.46 -9.62
CA GLN A 58 36.35 -9.02 -8.59
C GLN A 58 35.53 -7.95 -7.88
N LYS A 59 36.12 -6.78 -7.57
CA LYS A 59 35.36 -5.64 -7.02
C LYS A 59 34.25 -5.20 -7.96
N GLN A 60 34.55 -5.04 -9.25
CA GLN A 60 33.55 -4.68 -10.25
C GLN A 60 32.43 -5.73 -10.36
N ARG A 61 32.76 -7.03 -10.27
CA ARG A 61 31.76 -8.10 -10.21
C ARG A 61 30.87 -7.99 -8.98
N ILE A 62 31.47 -7.79 -7.80
CA ILE A 62 30.72 -7.64 -6.54
C ILE A 62 29.79 -6.43 -6.61
N GLU A 63 30.28 -5.29 -7.10
CA GLU A 63 29.48 -4.06 -7.28
C GLU A 63 28.31 -4.30 -8.24
N THR A 64 28.56 -5.01 -9.35
CA THR A 64 27.52 -5.34 -10.33
C THR A 64 26.48 -6.29 -9.75
N GLU A 65 26.90 -7.32 -9.03
CA GLU A 65 26.01 -8.28 -8.37
C GLU A 65 25.21 -7.59 -7.25
N GLN A 66 25.82 -6.69 -6.48
CA GLN A 66 25.14 -5.91 -5.45
C GLN A 66 24.10 -4.95 -6.07
N ALA A 67 24.45 -4.29 -7.18
CA ALA A 67 23.54 -3.45 -7.93
C ALA A 67 22.37 -4.26 -8.50
N ARG A 68 22.63 -5.46 -9.03
CA ARG A 68 21.58 -6.41 -9.47
C ARG A 68 20.71 -6.86 -8.32
N ALA A 69 21.27 -7.21 -7.16
CA ALA A 69 20.51 -7.61 -5.98
C ALA A 69 19.60 -6.48 -5.49
N THR A 70 20.12 -5.25 -5.47
CA THR A 70 19.32 -4.06 -5.11
C THR A 70 18.22 -3.80 -6.13
N ALA A 71 18.52 -3.93 -7.42
CA ALA A 71 17.51 -3.82 -8.48
C ALA A 71 16.41 -4.87 -8.37
N ASN A 72 16.74 -6.10 -7.96
CA ASN A 72 15.76 -7.16 -7.74
C ASN A 72 14.86 -6.90 -6.52
N GLU A 73 15.34 -6.16 -5.51
CA GLU A 73 14.52 -5.77 -4.35
C GLU A 73 13.70 -4.49 -4.59
N GLN A 74 14.03 -3.68 -5.60
CA GLN A 74 13.29 -2.45 -5.93
C GLN A 74 11.77 -2.69 -6.17
N PRO A 75 11.33 -3.72 -6.92
CA PRO A 75 9.90 -4.01 -7.08
C PRO A 75 9.19 -4.18 -5.74
N ARG A 76 9.80 -4.93 -4.82
CA ARG A 76 9.24 -5.18 -3.49
C ARG A 76 9.15 -3.90 -2.64
N LEU A 77 10.17 -3.03 -2.71
CA LEU A 77 10.14 -1.73 -2.03
C LEU A 77 9.03 -0.82 -2.61
N VAL A 78 8.88 -0.80 -3.93
CA VAL A 78 7.83 -0.04 -4.60
C VAL A 78 6.45 -0.58 -4.26
N GLU A 79 6.26 -1.90 -4.26
CA GLU A 79 5.01 -2.55 -3.83
C GLU A 79 4.63 -2.15 -2.39
N ALA A 80 5.59 -2.18 -1.46
CA ALA A 80 5.35 -1.77 -0.08
C ALA A 80 4.97 -0.28 0.02
N GLN A 81 5.63 0.59 -0.74
CA GLN A 81 5.33 2.02 -0.77
C GLN A 81 3.95 2.30 -1.36
N ILE A 82 3.60 1.63 -2.45
CA ILE A 82 2.27 1.71 -3.07
C ILE A 82 1.22 1.20 -2.09
N ALA A 83 1.45 0.10 -1.38
CA ALA A 83 0.50 -0.43 -0.40
C ALA A 83 0.19 0.57 0.72
N VAL A 84 1.21 1.28 1.24
CA VAL A 84 1.01 2.36 2.23
C VAL A 84 0.22 3.52 1.63
N GLN A 85 0.53 3.94 0.40
CA GLN A 85 -0.22 5.00 -0.26
C GLN A 85 -1.69 4.61 -0.51
N VAL A 86 -1.95 3.38 -0.95
CA VAL A 86 -3.30 2.83 -1.14
C VAL A 86 -4.05 2.78 0.19
N ALA A 87 -3.40 2.36 1.28
CA ALA A 87 -4.02 2.36 2.61
C ALA A 87 -4.42 3.78 3.05
N ASN A 88 -3.52 4.76 2.89
CA ASN A 88 -3.79 6.16 3.22
C ASN A 88 -4.92 6.75 2.35
N GLN A 89 -4.94 6.46 1.05
CA GLN A 89 -6.02 6.90 0.16
C GLN A 89 -7.36 6.29 0.56
N LYS A 90 -7.38 5.00 0.90
CA LYS A 90 -8.60 4.31 1.35
C LYS A 90 -9.13 4.84 2.68
N GLU A 91 -8.25 5.22 3.60
CA GLU A 91 -8.65 5.89 4.84
C GLU A 91 -9.24 7.28 4.56
N ALA A 92 -8.58 8.08 3.72
CA ALA A 92 -9.05 9.39 3.32
C ALA A 92 -10.41 9.32 2.59
N GLU A 93 -10.60 8.33 1.71
CA GLU A 93 -11.85 8.05 1.02
C GLU A 93 -12.97 7.71 2.03
N ARG A 94 -12.72 6.80 2.97
CA ARG A 94 -13.70 6.47 4.03
C ARG A 94 -14.04 7.67 4.89
N ALA A 95 -13.07 8.49 5.25
CA ALA A 95 -13.29 9.71 6.01
C ALA A 95 -14.09 10.75 5.21
N ALA A 96 -13.88 10.85 3.90
CA ALA A 96 -14.66 11.71 3.02
C ALA A 96 -16.10 11.22 2.89
N LEU A 97 -16.33 9.92 2.67
CA LEU A 97 -17.66 9.31 2.63
C LEU A 97 -18.41 9.49 3.95
N GLY A 98 -17.75 9.23 5.08
CA GLY A 98 -18.36 9.44 6.40
C GLY A 98 -18.62 10.92 6.73
N ARG A 99 -17.89 11.87 6.13
CA ARG A 99 -18.23 13.30 6.20
C ARG A 99 -19.45 13.61 5.34
N ALA A 100 -19.50 13.10 4.12
CA ALA A 100 -20.61 13.31 3.20
C ALA A 100 -21.92 12.74 3.76
N GLU A 101 -21.90 11.53 4.32
CA GLU A 101 -23.08 10.89 4.92
C GLU A 101 -23.58 11.66 6.15
N ARG A 102 -22.68 12.15 7.00
CA ARG A 102 -23.07 13.02 8.13
C ARG A 102 -23.71 14.31 7.67
N GLN A 103 -23.14 14.99 6.67
CA GLN A 103 -23.71 16.21 6.11
C GLN A 103 -25.10 15.97 5.52
N TYR A 104 -25.26 14.87 4.77
CA TYR A 104 -26.54 14.49 4.19
C TYR A 104 -27.61 14.23 5.27
N LEU A 105 -27.28 13.47 6.32
CA LEU A 105 -28.20 13.22 7.43
C LEU A 105 -28.54 14.51 8.20
N GLU A 106 -27.58 15.41 8.37
CA GLU A 106 -27.80 16.70 9.02
C GLU A 106 -28.75 17.59 8.21
N GLU A 107 -28.62 17.61 6.87
CA GLU A 107 -29.53 18.33 5.98
C GLU A 107 -30.94 17.77 6.01
N ILE A 108 -31.10 16.44 6.00
CA ILE A 108 -32.41 15.79 6.17
C ILE A 108 -33.03 16.17 7.52
N ALA A 109 -32.26 16.09 8.61
CA ALA A 109 -32.76 16.45 9.94
C ALA A 109 -33.19 17.92 10.01
N LYS A 110 -32.40 18.84 9.41
CA LYS A 110 -32.77 20.26 9.29
C LYS A 110 -34.05 20.45 8.49
N GLY A 111 -34.21 19.74 7.37
CA GLY A 111 -35.43 19.77 6.56
C GLY A 111 -36.66 19.27 7.32
N GLN A 112 -36.53 18.17 8.06
CA GLN A 112 -37.61 17.63 8.90
C GLN A 112 -37.97 18.58 10.05
N LEU A 113 -36.98 19.18 10.71
CA LEU A 113 -37.20 20.20 11.74
C LEU A 113 -37.91 21.43 11.17
N ALA A 114 -37.53 21.89 9.98
CA ALA A 114 -38.20 23.00 9.31
C ALA A 114 -39.66 22.67 8.97
N GLN A 115 -39.96 21.46 8.50
CA GLN A 115 -41.35 21.01 8.26
C GLN A 115 -42.16 20.94 9.57
N ALA A 116 -41.57 20.40 10.64
CA ALA A 116 -42.19 20.36 11.96
C ALA A 116 -42.45 21.76 12.54
N ASN A 117 -41.56 22.73 12.29
CA ASN A 117 -41.72 24.11 12.73
C ASN A 117 -42.82 24.86 11.94
N VAL A 118 -43.04 24.56 10.66
CA VAL A 118 -44.06 25.22 9.82
C VAL A 118 -45.45 24.60 10.00
N LEU A 119 -45.56 23.27 10.18
CA LEU A 119 -46.86 22.59 10.41
C LEU A 119 -47.29 22.57 11.88
N GLY A 120 -46.37 22.88 12.81
CA GLY A 120 -46.54 22.69 14.25
C GLY A 120 -46.21 21.24 14.65
N GLN A 121 -45.30 21.06 15.61
CA GLN A 121 -44.76 19.75 16.01
C GLN A 121 -45.86 18.73 16.33
N ASP A 122 -46.93 19.18 16.99
CA ASP A 122 -48.05 18.32 17.39
C ASP A 122 -48.87 17.80 16.20
N ARG A 123 -49.03 18.61 15.14
CA ARG A 123 -49.84 18.21 13.96
C ARG A 123 -49.08 17.23 13.07
N VAL A 124 -47.75 17.38 12.94
CA VAL A 124 -46.92 16.41 12.18
C VAL A 124 -46.83 15.07 12.91
N ALA A 125 -46.69 15.08 14.24
CA ALA A 125 -46.70 13.86 15.05
C ALA A 125 -48.05 13.14 14.95
N MET A 126 -49.17 13.89 15.00
CA MET A 126 -50.51 13.32 14.85
C MET A 126 -50.73 12.74 13.45
N LEU A 127 -50.27 13.40 12.38
CA LEU A 127 -50.36 12.88 11.01
C LEU A 127 -49.50 11.63 10.81
N GLN A 128 -48.27 11.60 11.31
CA GLN A 128 -47.41 10.39 11.23
C GLN A 128 -47.98 9.23 12.05
N ALA A 129 -48.60 9.49 13.20
CA ALA A 129 -49.29 8.46 13.97
C ALA A 129 -50.49 7.90 13.19
N LEU A 130 -51.28 8.77 12.56
CA LEU A 130 -52.41 8.37 11.73
C LEU A 130 -51.96 7.54 10.52
N GLU A 131 -50.90 7.97 9.84
CA GLU A 131 -50.35 7.29 8.66
C GLU A 131 -49.75 5.92 9.00
N LYS A 132 -49.07 5.78 10.15
CA LYS A 132 -48.61 4.48 10.66
C LYS A 132 -49.77 3.56 11.06
N VAL A 133 -50.85 4.11 11.61
CA VAL A 133 -52.06 3.34 11.94
C VAL A 133 -52.75 2.86 10.67
N LEU A 134 -52.94 3.73 9.67
CA LEU A 134 -53.52 3.37 8.38
C LEU A 134 -52.66 2.35 7.61
N GLY A 135 -51.33 2.50 7.59
CA GLY A 135 -50.44 1.54 6.94
C GLY A 135 -50.39 0.17 7.67
N SER A 136 -50.64 0.15 8.97
CA SER A 136 -50.76 -1.10 9.74
C SER A 136 -52.11 -1.80 9.50
N LEU A 137 -53.18 -1.01 9.30
CA LEU A 137 -54.51 -1.49 8.92
C LEU A 137 -54.53 -2.10 7.50
N GLU A 138 -53.78 -1.52 6.56
CA GLU A 138 -53.66 -2.02 5.19
C GLU A 138 -52.89 -3.37 5.11
N ARG A 139 -51.87 -3.55 5.96
CA ARG A 139 -51.06 -4.79 6.01
C ARG A 139 -51.70 -5.94 6.79
N GLN A 140 -52.65 -5.65 7.68
CA GLN A 140 -53.40 -6.65 8.44
C GLN A 140 -54.90 -6.34 8.41
N PRO A 141 -55.64 -6.76 7.35
CA PRO A 141 -57.09 -6.58 7.26
C PRO A 141 -57.87 -7.34 8.35
N GLN A 142 -57.19 -8.25 9.08
CA GLN A 142 -57.77 -8.98 10.22
C GLN A 142 -58.03 -8.09 11.45
N LEU A 143 -57.35 -6.94 11.60
CA LEU A 143 -57.62 -5.98 12.68
C LEU A 143 -58.90 -5.17 12.45
N VAL A 144 -59.33 -4.99 11.20
CA VAL A 144 -60.64 -4.39 10.87
C VAL A 144 -61.77 -5.35 11.25
N ALA A 145 -61.56 -6.66 11.07
CA ALA A 145 -62.52 -7.68 11.51
C ALA A 145 -62.60 -7.82 13.04
N LEU A 146 -61.49 -7.56 13.74
CA LEU A 146 -61.49 -7.44 15.21
C LEU A 146 -62.15 -6.14 15.67
N MET A 147 -61.94 -4.99 15.02
CA MET A 147 -62.67 -3.76 15.33
C MET A 147 -64.17 -3.86 15.03
N GLY A 148 -64.58 -4.55 13.96
CA GLY A 148 -66.00 -4.85 13.69
C GLY A 148 -66.64 -5.80 14.72
N LYS A 149 -65.84 -6.58 15.45
CA LYS A 149 -66.29 -7.45 16.57
C LYS A 149 -66.02 -6.85 17.96
N LEU A 150 -65.22 -5.78 18.04
CA LEU A 150 -64.93 -4.96 19.22
C LEU A 150 -65.59 -3.57 19.12
N VAL A 151 -66.60 -3.40 18.24
CA VAL A 151 -67.73 -2.52 18.55
C VAL A 151 -68.69 -3.36 19.40
N PRO A 152 -68.60 -3.30 20.75
CA PRO A 152 -69.67 -3.82 21.56
C PRO A 152 -70.94 -3.02 21.21
N ASN A 153 -71.99 -3.73 20.78
CA ASN A 153 -73.36 -3.21 20.76
C ASN A 153 -73.94 -2.99 22.17
N THR A 154 -73.08 -2.90 23.19
CA THR A 154 -73.44 -2.50 24.53
C THR A 154 -72.70 -1.20 24.84
N VAL A 155 -73.41 -0.09 24.63
CA VAL A 155 -73.13 1.16 25.33
C VAL A 155 -73.34 0.87 26.81
N VAL A 156 -72.30 0.41 27.51
CA VAL A 156 -72.31 0.29 28.98
C VAL A 156 -72.06 1.70 29.53
N SER A 157 -73.14 2.44 29.71
CA SER A 157 -73.17 3.62 30.56
C SER A 157 -73.05 3.18 32.02
N GLY A 158 -71.83 3.03 32.51
CA GLY A 158 -71.56 2.64 33.90
C GLY A 158 -70.18 3.10 34.35
N THR A 159 -70.13 4.20 35.08
CA THR A 159 -68.94 4.72 35.75
C THR A 159 -68.63 3.88 36.99
N GLY A 160 -67.64 2.98 36.92
CA GLY A 160 -67.13 2.26 38.09
C GLY A 160 -66.64 0.85 37.78
N LEU A 161 -65.84 0.29 38.67
CA LEU A 161 -65.11 -1.01 38.61
C LEU A 161 -65.93 -2.23 38.11
N GLU A 162 -67.24 -2.12 38.00
CA GLU A 162 -68.18 -3.12 37.51
C GLU A 162 -67.97 -3.44 36.02
N GLY A 163 -67.56 -2.47 35.20
CA GLY A 163 -67.30 -2.68 33.77
C GLY A 163 -66.08 -3.58 33.50
N ALA A 164 -65.04 -3.47 34.35
CA ALA A 164 -63.87 -4.35 34.26
C ALA A 164 -64.19 -5.76 34.78
N ALA A 165 -65.05 -5.88 35.79
CA ALA A 165 -65.47 -7.17 36.35
C ALA A 165 -66.34 -7.98 35.37
N ALA A 166 -67.18 -7.34 34.56
CA ALA A 166 -67.98 -8.02 33.54
C ALA A 166 -67.11 -8.64 32.42
N ILE A 167 -66.04 -7.95 32.03
CA ILE A 167 -65.11 -8.44 30.99
C ILE A 167 -64.24 -9.59 31.55
N LEU A 168 -63.78 -9.48 32.80
CA LEU A 168 -63.02 -10.55 33.46
C LEU A 168 -63.89 -11.78 33.75
N GLY A 169 -65.16 -11.58 34.15
CA GLY A 169 -66.12 -12.66 34.39
C GLY A 169 -66.46 -13.45 33.12
N ASP A 170 -66.66 -12.78 31.98
CA ASP A 170 -66.90 -13.46 30.69
C ASP A 170 -65.65 -14.21 30.19
N ALA A 171 -64.45 -13.69 30.45
CA ALA A 171 -63.19 -14.36 30.12
C ALA A 171 -62.95 -15.64 30.97
N LEU A 172 -63.29 -15.59 32.26
CA LEU A 172 -63.20 -16.73 33.19
C LEU A 172 -64.26 -17.81 32.90
N ASN A 173 -65.46 -17.42 32.48
CA ASN A 173 -66.52 -18.38 32.17
C ASN A 173 -66.23 -19.15 30.87
N LYS A 174 -65.68 -18.48 29.85
CA LYS A 174 -65.25 -19.14 28.61
C LYS A 174 -64.07 -20.10 28.78
N THR A 175 -63.25 -19.94 29.81
CA THR A 175 -62.13 -20.87 30.10
C THR A 175 -62.56 -22.13 30.85
N GLN A 176 -63.71 -22.13 31.53
CA GLN A 176 -64.25 -23.31 32.23
C GLN A 176 -65.19 -24.18 31.38
N ALA A 177 -65.76 -23.67 30.29
CA ALA A 177 -66.59 -24.44 29.37
C ALA A 177 -65.79 -25.22 28.29
N GLY A 178 -64.47 -25.36 28.47
CA GLY A 178 -63.53 -25.93 27.50
C GLY A 178 -62.64 -27.07 28.04
N GLN A 179 -63.16 -27.92 28.94
CA GLN A 179 -62.63 -29.25 29.26
C GLN A 179 -63.78 -30.26 29.42
#